data_AF-A0A1M4SNX3-F1
#
_entry.id   AF-A0A1M4SNX3-F1
#
_cell.length_a   1.000
_cell.length_b   1.000
_cell.length_c   1.000
_cell.angle_alpha   90.00
_cell.angle_beta   90.00
_cell.angle_gamma   90.00
#
_symmetry.space_group_name_H-M   'P 1'
#
loop_
_entity.id
_entity.type
_entity.pdbx_description
1 polymer ?
#
loop_
_entity_poly.entity_id
_entity_poly.type
_entity_poly.pdbx_seq_one_letter_code
_entity_poly.pdbx_strand_id
1 'polypeptide(L)'
;MERSLDEAISKVLERSYVQDVSDIDIEELRSRREYARRLESVLSYARRLLQARIDIAKNSSEGDVVTEQLSQTLARSVKGPETATRHVEVELSEELQALADQWIEAVVEPHSNLSNIELLIRLEEAEAGISSKRHQLHEVLNVLSSEVKGRYIRGEASIDTVLGEKPV
;
A
#
# COMPACT_ATOMS: atom_id res chain seq x y z
N MET A 1 -12.08 -9.29 -13.17
CA MET A 1 -11.09 -9.71 -12.15
C MET A 1 -10.84 -8.62 -11.11
N GLU A 2 -11.15 -7.35 -11.41
CA GLU A 2 -11.09 -6.18 -10.50
C GLU A 2 -11.76 -6.37 -9.13
N ARG A 3 -12.81 -7.21 -9.03
CA ARG A 3 -13.55 -7.39 -7.78
C ARG A 3 -12.72 -7.97 -6.63
N SER A 4 -11.67 -8.76 -6.90
CA SER A 4 -10.96 -9.50 -5.83
C SER A 4 -10.16 -8.60 -4.88
N LEU A 5 -9.39 -7.64 -5.41
CA LEU A 5 -8.55 -6.75 -4.59
C LEU A 5 -9.38 -5.68 -3.88
N ASP A 6 -10.34 -5.07 -4.57
CA ASP A 6 -11.21 -4.07 -3.97
C ASP A 6 -12.13 -4.68 -2.90
N GLU A 7 -12.58 -5.93 -3.07
CA GLU A 7 -13.31 -6.67 -2.04
C GLU A 7 -12.41 -7.01 -0.84
N ALA A 8 -11.17 -7.45 -1.08
CA ALA A 8 -10.19 -7.71 -0.04
C ALA A 8 -9.87 -6.45 0.79
N ILE A 9 -9.67 -5.30 0.13
CA ILE A 9 -9.46 -4.02 0.81
C ILE A 9 -10.72 -3.63 1.58
N SER A 10 -11.90 -3.68 0.94
CA SER A 10 -13.17 -3.31 1.58
C SER A 10 -13.40 -4.10 2.86
N LYS A 11 -13.15 -5.42 2.83
CA LYS A 11 -13.26 -6.30 4.00
C LYS A 11 -12.34 -5.88 5.16
N VAL A 12 -11.11 -5.47 4.87
CA VAL A 12 -10.16 -5.01 5.91
C VAL A 12 -10.53 -3.62 6.43
N LEU A 13 -11.16 -2.79 5.62
CA LEU A 13 -11.63 -1.46 5.99
C LEU A 13 -12.96 -1.48 6.76
N GLU A 14 -13.66 -2.62 6.81
CA GLU A 14 -14.84 -2.76 7.64
C GLU A 14 -14.48 -2.55 9.12
N ARG A 15 -15.34 -1.82 9.84
CA ARG A 15 -15.16 -1.55 11.27
C ARG A 15 -15.05 -2.85 12.08
N SER A 16 -15.76 -3.89 11.65
CA SER A 16 -15.74 -5.24 12.23
C SER A 16 -14.34 -5.87 12.24
N TYR A 17 -13.45 -5.48 11.32
CA TYR A 17 -12.11 -6.07 11.20
C TYR A 17 -11.21 -5.78 12.41
N VAL A 18 -11.35 -4.58 12.97
CA VAL A 18 -10.61 -4.10 14.16
C VAL A 18 -11.46 -4.04 15.43
N GLN A 19 -12.73 -4.40 15.34
CA GLN A 19 -13.60 -4.50 16.50
C GLN A 19 -13.22 -5.72 17.34
N ASP A 20 -13.24 -5.58 18.67
CA ASP A 20 -13.03 -6.67 19.63
C ASP A 20 -11.70 -7.43 19.43
N VAL A 21 -10.68 -6.73 18.90
CA VAL A 21 -9.31 -7.28 18.69
C VAL A 21 -8.59 -7.62 20.00
N SER A 22 -9.12 -7.19 21.15
CA SER A 22 -8.69 -7.65 22.47
C SER A 22 -9.05 -9.11 22.73
N ASP A 23 -10.10 -9.61 22.10
CA ASP A 23 -10.75 -10.88 22.45
C ASP A 23 -10.29 -12.04 21.56
N ILE A 24 -9.64 -11.72 20.43
CA ILE A 24 -9.07 -12.71 19.51
C ILE A 24 -7.72 -13.23 20.01
N ASP A 25 -7.29 -14.40 19.55
CA ASP A 25 -5.95 -14.91 19.88
C ASP A 25 -4.82 -14.08 19.24
N ILE A 26 -3.62 -14.14 19.82
CA ILE A 26 -2.46 -13.40 19.30
C ILE A 26 -2.03 -13.87 17.90
N GLU A 27 -2.17 -15.16 17.57
CA GLU A 27 -1.85 -15.68 16.24
C GLU A 27 -2.81 -15.09 15.20
N GLU A 28 -4.10 -15.06 15.51
CA GLU A 28 -5.12 -14.43 14.67
C GLU A 28 -4.87 -12.93 14.50
N LEU A 29 -4.53 -12.23 15.59
CA LEU A 29 -4.17 -10.81 15.54
C LEU A 29 -2.94 -10.55 14.64
N ARG A 30 -1.91 -11.40 14.75
CA ARG A 30 -0.71 -11.34 13.90
C ARG A 30 -1.07 -11.61 12.43
N SER A 31 -1.92 -12.60 12.16
CA SER A 31 -2.40 -12.96 10.83
C SER A 31 -3.17 -11.79 10.18
N ARG A 32 -4.14 -11.19 10.90
CA ARG A 32 -4.89 -10.03 10.42
C ARG A 32 -3.99 -8.84 10.10
N ARG A 33 -2.99 -8.60 10.95
CA ARG A 33 -2.00 -7.53 10.75
C ARG A 33 -1.12 -7.80 9.53
N GLU A 34 -0.69 -9.03 9.33
CA GLU A 34 0.09 -9.43 8.16
C GLU A 34 -0.70 -9.24 6.87
N TYR A 35 -1.96 -9.71 6.86
CA TYR A 35 -2.84 -9.57 5.72
C TYR A 35 -3.09 -8.10 5.36
N ALA A 36 -3.43 -7.27 6.34
CA ALA A 36 -3.59 -5.83 6.14
C ALA A 36 -2.31 -5.15 5.63
N ARG A 37 -1.13 -5.61 6.08
CA ARG A 37 0.16 -5.09 5.62
C ARG A 37 0.43 -5.42 4.16
N ARG A 38 0.13 -6.65 3.72
CA ARG A 38 0.27 -7.02 2.30
C ARG A 38 -0.59 -6.14 1.39
N LEU A 39 -1.85 -5.89 1.78
CA LEU A 39 -2.74 -4.99 1.04
C LEU A 39 -2.21 -3.55 1.02
N GLU A 40 -1.67 -3.07 2.13
CA GLU A 40 -1.02 -1.75 2.20
C GLU A 40 0.19 -1.65 1.27
N SER A 41 1.03 -2.69 1.22
CA SER A 41 2.17 -2.75 0.32
C SER A 41 1.74 -2.67 -1.15
N VAL A 42 0.68 -3.39 -1.53
CA VAL A 42 0.07 -3.32 -2.88
C VAL A 42 -0.37 -1.88 -3.21
N LEU A 43 -1.10 -1.23 -2.29
CA LEU A 43 -1.55 0.16 -2.51
C LEU A 43 -0.38 1.16 -2.55
N SER A 44 0.63 0.97 -1.72
CA SER A 44 1.84 1.81 -1.72
C SER A 44 2.63 1.67 -3.02
N TYR A 45 2.71 0.47 -3.60
CA TYR A 45 3.30 0.26 -4.92
C TYR A 45 2.49 0.93 -6.02
N ALA A 46 1.18 0.65 -6.05
CA ALA A 46 0.29 1.21 -7.06
C ALA A 46 0.28 2.74 -7.04
N ARG A 47 0.29 3.33 -5.84
CA ARG A 47 0.43 4.78 -5.66
C ARG A 47 1.71 5.31 -6.29
N ARG A 48 2.87 4.67 -6.04
CA ARG A 48 4.16 5.10 -6.62
C ARG A 48 4.16 5.01 -8.14
N LEU A 49 3.55 3.97 -8.71
CA LEU A 49 3.46 3.83 -10.16
C LEU A 49 2.54 4.90 -10.77
N LEU A 50 1.40 5.21 -10.14
CA LEU A 50 0.53 6.30 -10.58
C LEU A 50 1.23 7.66 -10.49
N GLN A 51 1.95 7.92 -9.40
CA GLN A 51 2.75 9.14 -9.25
C GLN A 51 3.78 9.28 -10.38
N ALA A 52 4.51 8.21 -10.67
CA ALA A 52 5.45 8.19 -11.79
C ALA A 52 4.76 8.50 -13.14
N ARG A 53 3.56 7.94 -13.38
CA ARG A 53 2.78 8.22 -14.60
C ARG A 53 2.27 9.66 -14.65
N ILE A 54 1.80 10.22 -13.54
CA ILE A 54 1.39 11.64 -13.44
C ILE A 54 2.57 12.54 -13.74
N ASP A 55 3.73 12.26 -13.15
CA ASP A 55 4.94 13.05 -13.36
C ASP A 55 5.39 12.99 -14.83
N ILE A 56 5.36 11.81 -15.47
CA ILE A 56 5.64 11.68 -16.91
C ILE A 56 4.62 12.50 -17.72
N ALA A 57 3.32 12.32 -17.49
CA ALA A 57 2.27 13.01 -18.25
C ALA A 57 2.34 14.55 -18.12
N LYS A 58 2.71 15.07 -16.94
CA LYS A 58 2.95 16.50 -16.70
C LYS A 58 4.09 17.04 -17.55
N ASN A 59 5.19 16.30 -17.64
CA ASN A 59 6.39 16.73 -18.36
C ASN A 59 6.30 16.47 -19.87
N SER A 60 5.51 15.49 -20.33
CA SER A 60 5.31 15.22 -21.76
C SER A 60 4.60 16.36 -22.51
N SER A 61 3.79 17.17 -21.83
CA SER A 61 3.19 18.38 -22.42
C SER A 61 4.18 19.52 -22.69
N GLU A 62 5.35 19.53 -22.05
CA GLU A 62 6.33 20.63 -22.16
C GLU A 62 7.38 20.43 -23.28
N GLY A 63 7.25 19.35 -24.06
CA GLY A 63 8.12 19.05 -25.21
C GLY A 63 9.24 18.08 -24.82
N ASP A 64 9.01 16.80 -25.15
CA ASP A 64 9.95 15.68 -25.08
C ASP A 64 10.46 15.35 -23.67
N VAL A 65 9.85 14.34 -23.02
CA VAL A 65 10.48 13.68 -21.86
C VAL A 65 11.64 12.87 -22.40
N VAL A 66 12.80 13.50 -22.51
CA VAL A 66 14.04 12.80 -22.85
C VAL A 66 14.31 11.80 -21.73
N THR A 67 14.72 10.58 -22.08
CA THR A 67 15.06 9.52 -21.12
C THR A 67 16.06 9.97 -20.05
N GLU A 68 16.89 10.98 -20.36
CA GLU A 68 17.81 11.66 -19.43
C GLU A 68 17.08 12.42 -18.29
N GLN A 69 15.89 12.97 -18.53
CA GLN A 69 15.10 13.72 -17.54
C GLN A 69 14.22 12.83 -16.65
N LEU A 70 14.04 11.55 -16.98
CA LEU A 70 13.25 10.60 -16.17
C LEU A 70 13.81 10.48 -14.75
N SER A 71 15.13 10.39 -14.62
CA SER A 71 15.81 10.29 -13.33
C SER A 71 15.52 11.50 -12.42
N GLN A 72 15.54 12.70 -12.97
CA GLN A 72 15.23 13.95 -12.25
C GLN A 72 13.74 14.07 -11.91
N THR A 73 12.88 13.63 -12.83
CA THR A 73 11.43 13.64 -12.67
C THR A 73 11.00 12.73 -11.52
N LEU A 74 11.49 11.49 -11.49
CA LEU A 74 11.15 10.51 -10.45
C LEU A 74 11.78 10.84 -9.09
N ALA A 75 12.98 11.42 -9.07
CA ALA A 75 13.64 11.81 -7.82
C ALA A 75 12.86 12.87 -7.02
N ARG A 76 12.04 13.69 -7.70
CA ARG A 76 11.24 14.74 -7.07
C ARG A 76 10.10 14.19 -6.20
N SER A 77 9.60 13.00 -6.52
CA SER A 77 8.48 12.35 -5.82
C SER A 77 8.85 11.73 -4.46
N VAL A 78 10.14 11.72 -4.09
CA VAL A 78 10.65 11.08 -2.84
C VAL A 78 10.49 11.97 -1.60
N LYS A 79 10.06 13.23 -1.73
CA LYS A 79 9.90 14.17 -0.60
C LYS A 79 8.64 13.90 0.23
N GLY A 80 8.58 12.77 0.91
CA GLY A 80 7.63 12.51 1.99
C GLY A 80 8.10 13.13 3.32
N PRO A 81 7.20 13.32 4.31
CA PRO A 81 7.58 13.76 5.64
C PRO A 81 8.59 12.79 6.27
N GLU A 82 9.51 13.31 7.09
CA GLU A 82 10.45 12.47 7.85
C GLU A 82 9.67 11.47 8.70
N THR A 83 9.66 10.22 8.27
CA THR A 83 8.99 9.13 8.95
C THR A 83 10.02 8.46 9.85
N ALA A 84 9.63 8.10 11.08
CA ALA A 84 10.50 7.32 11.98
C ALA A 84 11.08 6.11 11.23
N THR A 85 12.37 5.83 11.47
CA THR A 85 13.09 4.73 10.82
C THR A 85 12.35 3.41 11.06
N ARG A 86 11.79 2.84 9.99
CA ARG A 86 11.10 1.55 9.99
C ARG A 86 11.78 0.62 8.99
N HIS A 87 11.83 -0.67 9.28
CA HIS A 87 12.15 -1.65 8.25
C HIS A 87 11.08 -1.54 7.16
N VAL A 88 11.51 -1.19 5.96
CA VAL A 88 10.71 -1.24 4.74
C VAL A 88 11.36 -2.29 3.87
N GLU A 89 10.65 -3.39 3.66
CA GLU A 89 11.01 -4.31 2.59
C GLU A 89 10.68 -3.61 1.28
N VAL A 90 11.70 -3.37 0.47
CA VAL A 90 11.56 -2.67 -0.82
C VAL A 90 11.07 -3.64 -1.90
N GLU A 91 11.25 -4.95 -1.66
CA GLU A 91 10.79 -6.01 -2.55
C GLU A 91 9.35 -6.39 -2.20
N LEU A 92 8.47 -6.22 -3.18
CA LEU A 92 7.17 -6.88 -3.18
C LEU A 92 7.36 -8.28 -3.74
N SER A 93 6.68 -9.28 -3.19
CA SER A 93 6.59 -10.58 -3.84
C SER A 93 6.03 -10.43 -5.25
N GLU A 94 6.46 -11.29 -6.18
CA GLU A 94 5.96 -11.29 -7.56
C GLU A 94 4.43 -11.33 -7.63
N GLU A 95 3.80 -12.07 -6.71
CA GLU A 95 2.34 -12.13 -6.55
C GLU A 95 1.71 -10.76 -6.26
N LEU A 96 2.32 -9.98 -5.35
CA LEU A 96 1.81 -8.65 -4.98
C LEU A 96 2.08 -7.62 -6.08
N GLN A 97 3.19 -7.75 -6.81
CA GLN A 97 3.47 -6.91 -7.98
C GLN A 97 2.44 -7.16 -9.08
N ALA A 98 2.21 -8.41 -9.46
CA ALA A 98 1.22 -8.77 -10.47
C ALA A 98 -0.20 -8.29 -10.11
N LEU A 99 -0.57 -8.37 -8.83
CA LEU A 99 -1.86 -7.89 -8.34
C LEU A 99 -1.98 -6.36 -8.43
N ALA A 100 -0.90 -5.64 -8.13
CA ALA A 100 -0.87 -4.19 -8.26
C ALA A 100 -0.91 -3.76 -9.73
N ASP A 101 -0.14 -4.40 -10.59
CA ASP A 101 -0.10 -4.12 -12.03
C ASP A 101 -1.47 -4.33 -12.67
N GLN A 102 -2.15 -5.45 -12.37
CA GLN A 102 -3.51 -5.70 -12.85
C GLN A 102 -4.49 -4.59 -12.42
N TRP A 103 -4.38 -4.10 -11.19
CA TRP A 103 -5.27 -3.06 -10.70
C TRP A 103 -4.97 -1.70 -11.33
N ILE A 104 -3.70 -1.42 -11.61
CA ILE A 104 -3.29 -0.19 -12.32
C ILE A 104 -3.68 -0.26 -13.79
N GLU A 105 -3.56 -1.41 -14.43
CA GLU A 105 -4.01 -1.66 -15.80
C GLU A 105 -5.51 -1.40 -15.92
N ALA A 106 -6.31 -1.97 -15.01
CA ALA A 106 -7.74 -1.71 -14.88
C ALA A 106 -8.09 -0.22 -14.74
N VAL A 107 -7.30 0.52 -13.95
CA VAL A 107 -7.53 1.94 -13.70
C VAL A 107 -7.06 2.84 -14.85
N VAL A 108 -6.04 2.44 -15.62
CA VAL A 108 -5.34 3.31 -16.58
C VAL A 108 -5.54 2.93 -18.05
N GLU A 109 -5.69 1.66 -18.41
CA GLU A 109 -5.69 1.22 -19.82
C GLU A 109 -6.92 1.54 -20.69
N PRO A 110 -8.12 1.96 -20.23
CA PRO A 110 -9.21 2.21 -21.16
C PRO A 110 -9.07 3.47 -22.06
N HIS A 111 -7.88 4.06 -22.23
CA HIS A 111 -7.75 5.52 -22.45
C HIS A 111 -6.82 5.99 -23.59
N SER A 112 -6.56 5.15 -24.60
CA SER A 112 -5.69 5.49 -25.74
C SER A 112 -6.16 6.68 -26.60
N ASN A 113 -7.31 7.28 -26.32
CA ASN A 113 -7.89 8.42 -27.06
C ASN A 113 -8.11 9.69 -26.20
N LEU A 114 -7.65 9.74 -24.94
CA LEU A 114 -7.83 10.94 -24.09
C LEU A 114 -6.82 12.05 -24.44
N SER A 115 -7.23 13.31 -24.29
CA SER A 115 -6.28 14.43 -24.28
C SER A 115 -5.36 14.36 -23.05
N ASN A 116 -4.18 14.99 -23.10
CA ASN A 116 -3.22 14.96 -21.98
C ASN A 116 -3.82 15.51 -20.67
N ILE A 117 -4.70 16.52 -20.77
CA ILE A 117 -5.38 17.12 -19.61
C ILE A 117 -6.37 16.12 -18.99
N GLU A 118 -7.18 15.45 -19.81
CA GLU A 118 -8.14 14.44 -19.34
C GLU A 118 -7.44 13.23 -18.72
N LEU A 119 -6.33 12.79 -19.33
CA LEU A 119 -5.50 11.72 -18.77
C LEU A 119 -4.95 12.12 -17.39
N LEU A 120 -4.44 13.34 -17.26
CA LEU A 120 -3.85 13.83 -16.02
C LEU A 120 -4.87 13.95 -14.89
N ILE A 121 -6.04 14.54 -15.16
CA ILE A 121 -7.14 14.61 -14.18
C ILE A 121 -7.49 13.22 -13.67
N ARG A 122 -7.60 12.25 -14.58
CA ARG A 122 -8.01 10.89 -14.24
C ARG A 122 -6.95 10.12 -13.47
N LEU A 123 -5.67 10.31 -13.80
CA LEU A 123 -4.55 9.76 -13.02
C LEU A 123 -4.50 10.36 -11.61
N GLU A 124 -4.76 11.66 -11.46
CA GLU A 124 -4.84 12.33 -10.16
C GLU A 124 -6.02 11.84 -9.32
N GLU A 125 -7.20 11.65 -9.92
CA GLU A 125 -8.37 11.04 -9.25
C GLU A 125 -8.08 9.61 -8.77
N ALA A 126 -7.44 8.81 -9.62
CA ALA A 126 -7.00 7.46 -9.26
C ALA A 126 -6.00 7.47 -8.10
N GLU A 127 -4.96 8.32 -8.16
CA GLU A 127 -3.98 8.45 -7.08
C GLU A 127 -4.66 8.85 -5.78
N ALA A 128 -5.56 9.85 -5.81
CA ALA A 128 -6.28 10.32 -4.64
C ALA A 128 -7.13 9.19 -4.01
N GLY A 129 -7.78 8.37 -4.83
CA GLY A 129 -8.52 7.18 -4.39
C GLY A 129 -7.63 6.16 -3.70
N ILE A 130 -6.48 5.81 -4.29
CA ILE A 130 -5.49 4.91 -3.69
C ILE A 130 -4.97 5.48 -2.38
N SER A 131 -4.62 6.77 -2.38
CA SER A 131 -4.11 7.51 -1.24
C SER A 131 -5.07 7.48 -0.05
N SER A 132 -6.37 7.63 -0.31
CA SER A 132 -7.41 7.53 0.72
C SER A 132 -7.52 6.11 1.29
N LYS A 133 -7.63 5.08 0.45
CA LYS A 133 -7.67 3.67 0.89
C LYS A 133 -6.42 3.29 1.68
N ARG A 134 -5.24 3.73 1.25
CA ARG A 134 -3.95 3.52 1.94
C ARG A 134 -3.94 4.15 3.32
N HIS A 135 -4.48 5.36 3.46
CA HIS A 135 -4.58 6.02 4.76
C HIS A 135 -5.48 5.23 5.72
N GLN A 136 -6.64 4.78 5.26
CA GLN A 136 -7.55 3.97 6.08
C GLN A 136 -6.92 2.62 6.48
N LEU A 137 -6.16 1.97 5.58
CA LEU A 137 -5.38 0.78 5.93
C LEU A 137 -4.30 1.07 6.98
N HIS A 138 -3.67 2.25 6.94
CA HIS A 138 -2.69 2.66 7.97
C HIS A 138 -3.36 2.79 9.33
N GLU A 139 -4.58 3.32 9.41
CA GLU A 139 -5.35 3.39 10.66
C GLU A 139 -5.64 1.99 11.21
N VAL A 140 -6.10 1.06 10.37
CA VAL A 140 -6.32 -0.34 10.73
C VAL A 140 -5.02 -0.99 11.24
N LEU A 141 -3.92 -0.82 10.52
CA LEU A 141 -2.60 -1.33 10.91
C LEU A 141 -2.12 -0.73 12.24
N ASN A 142 -2.41 0.53 12.51
CA ASN A 142 -2.06 1.18 13.76
C ASN A 142 -2.82 0.56 14.94
N VAL A 143 -4.12 0.27 14.79
CA VAL A 143 -4.90 -0.41 15.83
C VAL A 143 -4.34 -1.80 16.12
N LEU A 144 -4.16 -2.63 15.08
CA LEU A 144 -3.62 -3.98 15.22
C LEU A 144 -2.21 -3.98 15.81
N SER A 145 -1.35 -3.06 15.37
CA SER A 145 0.02 -2.95 15.88
C SER A 145 0.07 -2.48 17.33
N SER A 146 -0.85 -1.60 17.73
CA SER A 146 -0.96 -1.12 19.11
C SER A 146 -1.40 -2.24 20.04
N GLU A 147 -2.37 -3.06 19.62
CA GLU A 147 -2.83 -4.20 20.42
C GLU A 147 -1.74 -5.28 20.53
N VAL A 148 -1.04 -5.61 19.43
CA VAL A 148 0.09 -6.55 19.50
C VAL A 148 1.15 -6.06 20.50
N LYS A 149 1.53 -4.77 20.42
CA LYS A 149 2.47 -4.16 21.38
C LYS A 149 1.93 -4.23 22.81
N GLY A 150 0.64 -3.95 23.00
CA GLY A 150 -0.05 -4.02 24.29
C GLY A 150 0.07 -5.40 24.94
N ARG A 151 -0.16 -6.47 24.17
CA ARG A 151 -0.05 -7.86 24.68
C ARG A 151 1.37 -8.23 25.10
N TYR A 152 2.39 -7.78 24.37
CA TYR A 152 3.78 -7.96 24.80
C TYR A 152 4.09 -7.21 26.11
N ILE A 153 3.58 -5.98 26.26
CA ILE A 153 3.77 -5.21 27.49
C ILE A 153 3.07 -5.88 28.68
N ARG A 154 1.88 -6.46 28.48
CA ARG A 154 1.11 -7.17 29.52
C ARG A 154 1.62 -8.59 29.82
N GLY A 155 2.57 -9.11 29.03
CA GLY A 155 3.08 -10.47 29.17
C GLY A 155 2.12 -11.57 28.69
N GLU A 156 1.05 -11.18 27.98
CA GLU A 156 0.08 -12.09 27.34
C GLU A 156 0.66 -12.73 26.06
N ALA A 157 1.87 -12.31 25.67
CA ALA A 157 2.59 -12.74 24.48
C ALA A 157 4.08 -12.96 24.80
N SER A 158 4.62 -14.14 24.50
CA SER A 158 6.06 -14.39 24.63
C SER A 158 6.81 -14.10 23.33
N ILE A 159 7.98 -13.48 23.44
CA ILE A 159 8.94 -13.25 22.35
C ILE A 159 9.48 -14.59 21.82
N ASP A 160 9.51 -15.64 22.64
CA ASP A 160 10.01 -16.98 22.25
C ASP A 160 9.18 -17.58 21.12
N THR A 161 7.88 -17.24 21.04
CA THR A 161 7.00 -17.66 19.94
C THR A 161 7.41 -17.08 18.57
N VAL A 162 8.19 -16.00 18.55
CA VAL A 162 8.69 -15.37 17.31
C VAL A 162 10.09 -15.86 16.96
N LEU A 163 10.87 -16.29 17.95
CA LEU A 163 12.25 -16.76 17.75
C LEU A 163 12.31 -18.26 17.39
N GLY A 164 11.22 -18.99 17.58
CA GLY A 164 11.18 -20.44 17.42
C GLY A 164 12.00 -21.10 18.53
N GLU A 165 11.41 -22.05 19.26
CA GLU A 165 12.21 -22.96 20.07
C GLU A 165 13.24 -23.62 19.14
N LYS A 166 14.53 -23.30 19.34
CA LYS A 166 15.61 -24.13 18.81
C LYS A 166 15.44 -25.50 19.48
N PRO A 167 15.23 -26.60 18.74
CA PRO A 167 15.36 -27.92 19.33
C PRO A 167 16.79 -28.06 19.85
N VAL A 168 16.90 -28.51 21.10
CA VAL A 168 18.16 -28.87 21.78
C VAL A 168 18.81 -30.06 21.10
#